data_AF-A0A662EL63-F1
#
_entry.id   AF-A0A662EL63-F1
#
_cell.length_a   1.000
_cell.length_b   1.000
_cell.length_c   1.000
_cell.angle_alpha   90.00
_cell.angle_beta   90.00
_cell.angle_gamma   90.00
#
_symmetry.space_group_name_H-M   'P 1'
#
loop_
_entity.id
_entity.type
_entity.pdbx_description
1 polymer ?
#
loop_
_entity_poly.entity_id
_entity_poly.type
_entity_poly.pdbx_seq_one_letter_code
_entity_poly.pdbx_strand_id
1 'polypeptide(L)'
;MFHITVHPGEFPLEAIDRFLTEHVDPLVEEGRIRWATFSEMADAFAAWEETHPGVDPRGVIREESPETGCRGYITFVVNVHDFVNVDESADTLLRLIGIFERYGVRGDFYLTGPQVYAYLEHRPDVIARLKDSGMTISYHVRPPHPAIPGFDRVLSGLSPDEVREVFRDYETYRLDLRTGRLLRDQPGGFTLLTQIFGHPPVVASVPSPKWRDAILPVYAELGARMTLLYHETGTDPAEPFQWVHGLLVRPSDFSITRWRAPGTQKELFWWNMISGPLGKFYDPLERLHEELSRWNYPRPPFITVLIHENNFYRKGYTPWLSIFYRDIKRRIPREPPYDLDAPDPSSPRSPEEREAIWRAYEALVAYAAENLCVVTSEDIVRMAEAAGGSG
;
A
#
# COMPACT_ATOMS: atom_id res chain seq x y z
N MET A 1 -24.53 -12.20 21.05
CA MET A 1 -24.75 -13.65 21.01
C MET A 1 -23.52 -14.29 20.38
N PHE A 2 -22.73 -15.03 21.15
CA PHE A 2 -21.52 -15.69 20.67
C PHE A 2 -21.85 -17.12 20.25
N HIS A 3 -21.18 -17.61 19.20
CA HIS A 3 -21.33 -18.99 18.76
C HIS A 3 -19.99 -19.56 18.35
N ILE A 4 -19.88 -20.88 18.49
CA ILE A 4 -18.74 -21.66 18.04
C ILE A 4 -19.24 -22.51 16.88
N THR A 5 -18.67 -22.32 15.70
CA THR A 5 -18.93 -23.20 14.54
C THR A 5 -17.73 -24.11 14.35
N VAL A 6 -17.98 -25.41 14.32
CA VAL A 6 -16.98 -26.43 14.02
C VAL A 6 -17.31 -27.04 12.67
N HIS A 7 -16.43 -26.87 11.68
CA HIS A 7 -16.61 -27.46 10.37
C HIS A 7 -16.04 -28.89 10.34
N PRO A 8 -16.85 -29.90 9.98
CA PRO A 8 -16.35 -31.27 9.84
C PRO A 8 -15.31 -31.32 8.71
N GLY A 9 -14.05 -31.63 9.06
CA GLY A 9 -12.92 -31.72 8.13
C GLY A 9 -11.76 -30.76 8.40
N GLU A 10 -11.95 -29.75 9.25
CA GLU A 10 -10.86 -28.82 9.64
C GLU A 10 -10.01 -29.35 10.79
N PHE A 11 -10.57 -30.23 11.62
CA PHE A 11 -9.88 -30.80 12.79
C PHE A 11 -10.17 -32.30 12.95
N PRO A 12 -9.23 -33.08 13.54
CA PRO A 12 -9.50 -34.45 13.96
C PRO A 12 -10.69 -34.50 14.92
N LEU A 13 -11.53 -35.53 14.81
CA LEU A 13 -12.74 -35.68 15.64
C LEU A 13 -12.40 -35.72 17.14
N GLU A 14 -11.26 -36.33 17.50
CA GLU A 14 -10.78 -36.42 18.87
C GLU A 14 -10.39 -35.04 19.45
N ALA A 15 -9.96 -34.11 18.60
CA ALA A 15 -9.65 -32.75 19.03
C ALA A 15 -10.94 -31.94 19.28
N ILE A 16 -11.96 -32.17 18.45
CA ILE A 16 -13.28 -31.55 18.62
C ILE A 16 -13.94 -32.07 19.90
N ASP A 17 -13.96 -33.40 20.09
CA ASP A 17 -14.54 -34.04 21.28
C ASP A 17 -13.88 -33.53 22.57
N ARG A 18 -12.54 -33.51 22.61
CA ARG A 18 -11.81 -32.97 23.75
C ARG A 18 -12.12 -31.50 24.01
N PHE A 19 -12.19 -30.67 22.98
CA PHE A 19 -12.54 -29.26 23.15
C PHE A 19 -13.95 -29.08 23.74
N LEU A 20 -14.92 -29.85 23.24
CA LEU A 20 -16.28 -29.81 23.76
C LEU A 20 -16.33 -30.25 25.23
N THR A 21 -15.72 -31.38 25.57
CA THR A 21 -15.77 -31.91 26.94
C THR A 21 -14.94 -31.11 27.94
N GLU A 22 -13.74 -30.65 27.58
CA GLU A 22 -12.84 -29.98 28.54
C GLU A 22 -13.14 -28.48 28.70
N HIS A 23 -13.79 -27.85 27.72
CA HIS A 23 -13.97 -26.39 27.73
C HIS A 23 -15.41 -25.92 27.54
N VAL A 24 -16.24 -26.63 26.77
CA VAL A 24 -17.62 -26.20 26.49
C VAL A 24 -18.58 -26.76 27.54
N ASP A 25 -18.52 -28.06 27.83
CA ASP A 25 -19.42 -28.71 28.78
C ASP A 25 -19.39 -28.10 30.18
N PRO A 26 -18.23 -27.75 30.78
CA PRO A 26 -18.19 -27.07 32.07
C PRO A 26 -18.93 -25.73 32.06
N LEU A 27 -18.83 -24.98 30.96
CA LEU A 27 -19.53 -23.69 30.82
C LEU A 27 -21.05 -23.86 30.64
N VAL A 28 -21.47 -24.99 30.06
CA VAL A 28 -22.90 -25.36 29.98
C VAL A 28 -23.42 -25.77 31.35
N GLU A 29 -22.67 -26.57 32.11
CA GLU A 29 -23.03 -26.96 33.49
C GLU A 29 -23.10 -25.75 34.43
N GLU A 30 -22.19 -24.79 34.28
CA GLU A 30 -22.20 -23.50 35.00
C GLU A 30 -23.33 -22.56 34.54
N GLY A 31 -24.09 -22.91 33.49
CA GLY A 31 -25.16 -22.10 32.93
C GLY A 31 -24.68 -20.82 32.22
N ARG A 32 -23.38 -20.72 31.93
CA ARG A 32 -22.76 -19.55 31.27
C ARG A 32 -22.99 -19.54 29.77
N ILE A 33 -23.13 -20.72 29.18
CA ILE A 33 -23.54 -20.92 27.79
C ILE A 33 -24.62 -22.00 27.72
N ARG A 34 -25.32 -22.08 26.59
CA ARG A 34 -26.32 -23.12 26.34
C ARG A 34 -26.18 -23.66 24.92
N TRP A 35 -26.47 -24.93 24.74
CA TRP A 35 -26.67 -25.50 23.41
C TRP A 35 -27.91 -24.87 22.77
N ALA A 36 -27.78 -24.49 21.51
CA ALA A 36 -28.86 -23.97 20.70
C ALA A 36 -28.64 -24.33 19.24
N THR A 37 -29.72 -24.64 18.54
CA THR A 37 -29.73 -24.69 17.08
C THR A 37 -29.60 -23.29 16.50
N PHE A 38 -29.18 -23.20 15.23
CA PHE A 38 -29.14 -21.91 14.52
C PHE A 38 -30.49 -21.20 14.51
N SER A 39 -31.60 -21.94 14.43
CA SER A 39 -32.94 -21.36 14.50
C SER A 39 -33.24 -20.75 15.87
N GLU A 40 -32.93 -21.47 16.96
CA GLU A 40 -33.13 -20.95 18.33
C GLU A 40 -32.23 -19.76 18.65
N MET A 41 -31.03 -19.72 18.05
CA MET A 41 -30.15 -18.55 18.12
C MET A 41 -30.72 -17.36 17.36
N ALA A 42 -31.22 -17.58 16.14
CA ALA A 42 -31.83 -16.53 15.33
C ALA A 42 -33.08 -15.95 16.02
N ASP A 43 -33.93 -16.80 16.59
CA ASP A 43 -35.12 -16.39 17.33
C ASP A 43 -34.75 -15.58 18.59
N ALA A 44 -33.73 -16.03 19.34
CA ALA A 44 -33.22 -15.28 20.49
C ALA A 44 -32.61 -13.92 20.11
N PHE A 45 -31.99 -13.83 18.93
CA PHE A 45 -31.45 -12.58 18.42
C PHE A 45 -32.55 -11.61 17.98
N ALA A 46 -33.55 -12.09 17.25
CA ALA A 46 -34.70 -11.28 16.83
C ALA A 46 -35.45 -10.70 18.03
N ALA A 47 -35.70 -11.51 19.07
CA ALA A 47 -36.33 -11.05 20.32
C ALA A 47 -35.46 -10.02 21.08
N TRP A 48 -34.13 -10.18 21.02
CA TRP A 48 -33.21 -9.21 21.59
C TRP A 48 -33.22 -7.88 20.82
N GLU A 49 -33.25 -7.91 19.48
CA GLU A 49 -33.29 -6.72 18.62
C GLU A 49 -34.58 -5.89 18.82
N GLU A 50 -35.73 -6.56 19.01
CA GLU A 50 -37.00 -5.88 19.32
C GLU A 50 -36.92 -5.05 20.60
N THR A 51 -36.13 -5.50 21.58
CA THR A 51 -35.98 -4.83 22.88
C THR A 51 -34.77 -3.89 22.95
N HIS A 52 -33.89 -3.91 21.94
CA HIS A 52 -32.66 -3.11 21.86
C HIS A 52 -32.49 -2.45 20.48
N PRO A 53 -33.47 -1.66 20.00
CA PRO A 53 -33.43 -1.09 18.67
C PRO A 53 -32.23 -0.15 18.50
N GLY A 54 -31.38 -0.44 17.51
CA GLY A 54 -30.20 0.38 17.18
C GLY A 54 -28.99 0.19 18.12
N VAL A 55 -29.03 -0.78 19.04
CA VAL A 55 -27.90 -1.14 19.89
C VAL A 55 -27.07 -2.23 19.21
N ASP A 56 -25.75 -2.07 19.14
CA ASP A 56 -24.87 -3.12 18.64
C ASP A 56 -24.77 -4.27 19.67
N PRO A 57 -25.16 -5.51 19.32
CA PRO A 57 -25.12 -6.67 20.22
C PRO A 57 -23.70 -7.11 20.64
N ARG A 58 -22.66 -6.51 20.04
CA ARG A 58 -21.25 -6.76 20.39
C ARG A 58 -20.77 -5.90 21.57
N GLY A 59 -21.57 -4.94 22.01
CA GLY A 59 -21.23 -4.01 23.08
C GLY A 59 -20.24 -2.93 22.60
N VAL A 60 -20.27 -1.78 23.27
CA VAL A 60 -19.23 -0.75 23.12
C VAL A 60 -18.09 -1.12 24.07
N ILE A 61 -17.03 -1.75 23.55
CA ILE A 61 -15.78 -1.87 24.31
C ILE A 61 -15.13 -0.48 24.30
N ARG A 62 -15.44 0.32 25.33
CA ARG A 62 -14.68 1.51 25.69
C ARG A 62 -13.62 1.08 26.69
N GLU A 63 -12.51 0.55 26.18
CA GLU A 63 -11.25 0.78 26.87
C GLU A 63 -10.77 2.16 26.42
N GLU A 64 -10.65 3.08 27.38
CA GLU A 64 -10.05 4.38 27.18
C GLU A 64 -8.59 4.17 26.74
N SER A 65 -8.39 4.18 25.42
CA SER A 65 -7.05 4.27 24.85
C SER A 65 -6.47 5.63 25.26
N PRO A 66 -5.17 5.69 25.62
CA PRO A 66 -4.53 6.94 25.99
C PRO A 66 -4.75 7.94 24.86
N GLU A 67 -5.18 9.16 25.18
CA GLU A 67 -5.37 10.25 24.23
C GLU A 67 -4.07 10.52 23.46
N THR A 68 -3.82 9.76 22.39
CA THR A 68 -3.01 10.24 21.29
C THR A 68 -3.84 11.35 20.66
N GLY A 69 -3.43 12.61 20.79
CA GLY A 69 -4.18 13.77 20.30
C GLY A 69 -4.46 13.79 18.79
N CYS A 70 -4.10 12.74 18.06
CA CYS A 70 -4.32 12.54 16.64
C CYS A 70 -5.72 11.96 16.38
N ARG A 71 -6.52 12.63 15.55
CA ARG A 71 -7.81 12.07 15.05
C ARG A 71 -7.63 10.99 13.98
N GLY A 72 -6.44 10.85 13.44
CA GLY A 72 -6.03 9.86 12.45
C GLY A 72 -4.57 10.07 12.05
N TYR A 73 -3.92 9.00 11.61
CA TYR A 73 -2.56 8.98 11.09
C TYR A 73 -2.63 8.87 9.57
N ILE A 74 -2.14 9.86 8.84
CA ILE A 74 -2.28 9.91 7.39
C ILE A 74 -0.92 9.93 6.68
N THR A 75 -0.75 9.05 5.69
CA THR A 75 0.47 8.93 4.89
C THR A 75 0.19 9.29 3.44
N PHE A 76 0.97 10.25 2.93
CA PHE A 76 0.94 10.64 1.52
C PHE A 76 1.98 9.84 0.72
N VAL A 77 1.52 8.84 0.00
CA VAL A 77 2.34 7.91 -0.80
C VAL A 77 2.35 8.34 -2.26
N VAL A 78 3.56 8.55 -2.78
CA VAL A 78 3.80 8.89 -4.19
C VAL A 78 4.65 7.79 -4.82
N ASN A 79 4.06 6.97 -5.70
CA ASN A 79 4.87 6.07 -6.52
C ASN A 79 5.52 6.86 -7.65
N VAL A 80 6.82 6.67 -7.86
CA VAL A 80 7.63 7.38 -8.84
C VAL A 80 8.30 6.39 -9.79
N HIS A 81 7.82 6.34 -11.03
CA HIS A 81 8.16 5.29 -11.99
C HIS A 81 8.00 5.68 -13.47
N ASP A 82 7.76 6.95 -13.80
CA ASP A 82 7.70 7.44 -15.17
C ASP A 82 9.07 7.89 -15.68
N PHE A 83 9.88 6.91 -16.07
CA PHE A 83 11.19 7.14 -16.68
C PHE A 83 11.06 7.50 -18.17
N VAL A 84 9.83 7.56 -18.71
CA VAL A 84 9.56 7.94 -20.10
C VAL A 84 9.38 9.45 -20.21
N ASN A 85 8.69 10.08 -19.26
CA ASN A 85 8.48 11.53 -19.20
C ASN A 85 9.25 12.16 -18.02
N VAL A 86 10.58 12.08 -18.08
CA VAL A 86 11.47 12.38 -16.95
C VAL A 86 11.33 13.82 -16.44
N ASP A 87 11.18 14.79 -17.34
CA ASP A 87 11.08 16.20 -16.98
C ASP A 87 9.76 16.52 -16.25
N GLU A 88 8.62 16.04 -16.76
CA GLU A 88 7.34 16.21 -16.09
C GLU A 88 7.29 15.46 -14.74
N SER A 89 7.93 14.30 -14.67
CA SER A 89 8.08 13.52 -13.44
C SER A 89 8.89 14.30 -12.39
N ALA A 90 10.02 14.86 -12.80
CA ALA A 90 10.89 15.68 -11.97
C ALA A 90 10.18 16.94 -11.45
N ASP A 91 9.54 17.71 -12.33
CA ASP A 91 8.83 18.94 -11.95
C ASP A 91 7.67 18.64 -10.99
N THR A 92 7.01 17.50 -11.16
CA THR A 92 5.96 17.02 -10.26
C THR A 92 6.51 16.72 -8.87
N LEU A 93 7.65 16.03 -8.78
CA LEU A 93 8.30 15.75 -7.50
C LEU A 93 8.74 17.03 -6.78
N LEU A 94 9.34 17.97 -7.51
CA LEU A 94 9.74 19.26 -6.93
C LEU A 94 8.53 20.04 -6.39
N ARG A 95 7.40 20.04 -7.11
CA ARG A 95 6.15 20.66 -6.65
C ARG A 95 5.58 19.95 -5.42
N LEU A 96 5.58 18.61 -5.38
CA LEU A 96 5.12 17.83 -4.22
C LEU A 96 5.96 18.12 -2.98
N ILE A 97 7.29 18.10 -3.11
CA ILE A 97 8.20 18.44 -2.00
C ILE A 97 7.90 19.86 -1.48
N GLY A 98 7.74 20.83 -2.39
CA GLY A 98 7.39 22.20 -2.00
C GLY A 98 6.03 22.34 -1.31
N ILE A 99 5.04 21.52 -1.68
CA ILE A 99 3.74 21.46 -0.98
C ILE A 99 3.93 20.92 0.43
N PHE A 100 4.59 19.77 0.59
CA PHE A 100 4.78 19.16 1.91
C PHE A 100 5.53 20.09 2.88
N GLU A 101 6.61 20.73 2.41
CA GLU A 101 7.35 21.70 3.23
C GLU A 101 6.55 22.94 3.58
N ARG A 102 5.73 23.46 2.65
CA ARG A 102 4.85 24.61 2.91
C ARG A 102 3.95 24.36 4.12
N TYR A 103 3.46 23.13 4.27
CA TYR A 103 2.59 22.74 5.37
C TYR A 103 3.35 22.06 6.53
N GLY A 104 4.68 22.05 6.51
CA GLY A 104 5.51 21.51 7.60
C GLY A 104 5.37 20.00 7.82
N VAL A 105 4.99 19.25 6.77
CA VAL A 105 4.77 17.80 6.83
C VAL A 105 5.71 17.06 5.86
N ARG A 106 5.70 15.73 5.93
CA ARG A 106 6.54 14.86 5.09
C ARG A 106 5.68 13.92 4.24
N GLY A 107 6.14 13.65 3.03
CA GLY A 107 5.61 12.64 2.11
C GLY A 107 6.50 11.41 2.03
N ASP A 108 5.98 10.36 1.39
CA ASP A 108 6.63 9.06 1.23
C ASP A 108 6.77 8.71 -0.25
N PHE A 109 8.00 8.73 -0.76
CA PHE A 109 8.31 8.60 -2.18
C PHE A 109 8.84 7.21 -2.50
N TYR A 110 8.08 6.46 -3.30
CA TYR A 110 8.38 5.09 -3.70
C TYR A 110 9.05 5.09 -5.08
N LEU A 111 10.38 5.08 -5.10
CA LEU A 111 11.20 5.20 -6.30
C LEU A 111 11.55 3.83 -6.88
N THR A 112 11.62 3.73 -8.20
CA THR A 112 12.20 2.57 -8.89
C THR A 112 13.67 2.84 -9.25
N GLY A 113 14.48 1.78 -9.34
CA GLY A 113 15.87 1.89 -9.80
C GLY A 113 16.02 2.60 -11.16
N PRO A 114 15.23 2.23 -12.19
CA PRO A 114 15.25 2.94 -13.47
C PRO A 114 14.92 4.43 -13.39
N GLN A 115 13.96 4.81 -12.55
CA GLN A 115 13.62 6.22 -12.36
C GLN A 115 14.79 7.01 -11.74
N VAL A 116 15.45 6.44 -10.73
CA VAL A 116 16.61 7.08 -10.09
C VAL A 116 17.74 7.28 -11.11
N TYR A 117 18.01 6.29 -11.96
CA TYR A 117 18.97 6.46 -13.05
C TYR A 117 18.56 7.58 -14.03
N ALA A 118 17.29 7.63 -14.43
CA ALA A 118 16.80 8.69 -15.31
C ALA A 118 16.97 10.08 -14.68
N TYR A 119 16.72 10.23 -13.38
CA TYR A 119 16.99 11.48 -12.67
C TYR A 119 18.48 11.80 -12.55
N LEU A 120 19.33 10.82 -12.22
CA LEU A 120 20.79 11.07 -12.16
C LEU A 120 21.36 11.57 -13.49
N GLU A 121 20.82 11.08 -14.61
CA GLU A 121 21.27 11.44 -15.95
C GLU A 121 20.71 12.78 -16.43
N HIS A 122 19.42 13.04 -16.21
CA HIS A 122 18.73 14.18 -16.83
C HIS A 122 18.30 15.27 -15.85
N ARG A 123 18.01 14.91 -14.59
CA ARG A 123 17.42 15.79 -13.57
C ARG A 123 18.04 15.57 -12.19
N PRO A 124 19.37 15.74 -12.03
CA PRO A 124 20.06 15.47 -10.77
C PRO A 124 19.63 16.43 -9.64
N ASP A 125 19.03 17.57 -9.99
CA ASP A 125 18.38 18.51 -9.08
C ASP A 125 17.32 17.82 -8.21
N VAL A 126 16.56 16.86 -8.76
CA VAL A 126 15.53 16.12 -8.01
C VAL A 126 16.15 15.22 -6.94
N ILE A 127 17.27 14.55 -7.27
CA ILE A 127 17.97 13.69 -6.30
C ILE A 127 18.54 14.51 -5.15
N ALA A 128 19.19 15.65 -5.46
CA ALA A 128 19.65 16.58 -4.44
C ALA A 128 18.48 17.05 -3.57
N ARG A 129 17.37 17.42 -4.20
CA ARG A 129 16.20 17.91 -3.49
C ARG A 129 15.58 16.89 -2.55
N LEU A 130 15.47 15.64 -2.97
CA LEU A 130 14.94 14.55 -2.13
C LEU A 130 15.82 14.33 -0.90
N LYS A 131 17.16 14.34 -1.05
CA LYS A 131 18.10 14.21 0.07
C LYS A 131 17.91 15.31 1.11
N ASP A 132 17.74 16.55 0.66
CA ASP A 132 17.67 17.72 1.55
C ASP A 132 16.27 17.91 2.16
N SER A 133 15.24 17.29 1.59
CA SER A 133 13.84 17.51 1.97
C SER A 133 13.39 16.81 3.26
N GLY A 134 14.15 15.82 3.74
CA GLY A 134 13.75 14.98 4.87
C GLY A 134 12.56 14.05 4.61
N MET A 135 12.05 14.00 3.36
CA MET A 135 10.98 13.10 2.94
C MET A 135 11.42 11.64 3.08
N THR A 136 10.46 10.74 3.28
CA THR A 136 10.79 9.32 3.36
C THR A 136 10.99 8.74 1.97
N ILE A 137 12.06 7.96 1.83
CA ILE A 137 12.39 7.21 0.63
C ILE A 137 12.00 5.75 0.84
N SER A 138 11.19 5.26 -0.09
CA SER A 138 10.70 3.89 -0.16
C SER A 138 10.99 3.31 -1.56
N TYR A 139 10.93 1.99 -1.68
CA TYR A 139 11.31 1.28 -2.89
C TYR A 139 10.10 0.72 -3.63
N HIS A 140 10.12 0.89 -4.94
CA HIS A 140 9.12 0.39 -5.86
C HIS A 140 9.74 -0.47 -6.95
N VAL A 141 9.00 -1.47 -7.39
CA VAL A 141 9.40 -2.38 -8.46
C VAL A 141 8.39 -2.35 -9.60
N ARG A 142 8.92 -2.34 -10.82
CA ARG A 142 8.17 -2.33 -12.08
C ARG A 142 8.80 -3.32 -13.07
N PRO A 143 8.08 -3.70 -14.14
CA PRO A 143 8.68 -4.48 -15.21
C PRO A 143 10.02 -3.86 -15.69
N PRO A 144 10.97 -4.70 -16.13
CA PRO A 144 10.87 -6.14 -16.31
C PRO A 144 11.40 -6.96 -15.10
N HIS A 145 11.24 -6.46 -13.87
CA HIS A 145 11.70 -7.17 -12.67
C HIS A 145 11.04 -8.57 -12.51
N PRO A 146 11.78 -9.65 -12.13
CA PRO A 146 11.26 -11.01 -12.07
C PRO A 146 10.13 -11.24 -11.07
N ALA A 147 10.00 -10.38 -10.06
CA ALA A 147 8.88 -10.43 -9.12
C ALA A 147 7.54 -10.01 -9.76
N ILE A 148 7.58 -9.39 -10.94
CA ILE A 148 6.39 -8.96 -11.68
C ILE A 148 5.84 -10.16 -12.48
N PRO A 149 4.53 -10.46 -12.40
CA PRO A 149 3.93 -11.54 -13.18
C PRO A 149 4.25 -11.44 -14.67
N GLY A 150 4.75 -12.53 -15.25
CA GLY A 150 5.14 -12.63 -16.65
C GLY A 150 6.62 -12.33 -16.95
N PHE A 151 7.38 -11.82 -15.98
CA PHE A 151 8.83 -11.59 -16.10
C PHE A 151 9.65 -12.58 -15.26
N ASP A 152 9.01 -13.58 -14.67
CA ASP A 152 9.60 -14.58 -13.77
C ASP A 152 10.24 -15.77 -14.51
N ARG A 153 10.40 -15.70 -15.84
CA ARG A 153 11.01 -16.78 -16.63
C ARG A 153 12.43 -17.12 -16.17
N VAL A 154 13.21 -16.12 -15.75
CA VAL A 154 14.57 -16.31 -15.21
C VAL A 154 14.58 -17.18 -13.94
N LEU A 155 13.44 -17.33 -13.26
CA LEU A 155 13.28 -18.13 -12.05
C LEU A 155 12.86 -19.59 -12.34
N SER A 156 12.64 -19.94 -13.61
CA SER A 156 12.09 -21.25 -13.98
C SER A 156 13.10 -22.38 -13.74
N GLY A 157 12.68 -23.40 -12.98
CA GLY A 157 13.49 -24.59 -12.70
C GLY A 157 14.58 -24.39 -11.64
N LEU A 158 14.64 -23.20 -11.03
CA LEU A 158 15.56 -22.91 -9.93
C LEU A 158 15.02 -23.45 -8.59
N SER A 159 15.93 -23.84 -7.72
CA SER A 159 15.63 -24.14 -6.31
C SER A 159 15.24 -22.87 -5.53
N PRO A 160 14.59 -22.99 -4.36
CA PRO A 160 14.25 -21.83 -3.53
C PRO A 160 15.43 -20.90 -3.22
N ASP A 161 16.60 -21.47 -2.91
CA ASP A 161 17.81 -20.70 -2.62
C ASP A 161 18.34 -19.97 -3.86
N GLU A 162 18.34 -20.63 -5.03
CA GLU A 162 18.72 -19.99 -6.29
C GLU A 162 17.74 -18.87 -6.68
N VAL A 163 16.43 -19.06 -6.47
CA VAL A 163 15.42 -18.00 -6.67
C VAL A 163 15.71 -16.79 -5.78
N ARG A 164 16.04 -17.04 -4.51
CA ARG A 164 16.39 -15.98 -3.55
C ARG A 164 17.64 -15.21 -3.99
N GLU A 165 18.67 -15.90 -4.46
CA GLU A 165 19.89 -15.27 -4.97
C GLU A 165 19.63 -14.48 -6.25
N VAL A 166 18.75 -14.95 -7.15
CA VAL A 166 18.32 -14.13 -8.30
C VAL A 166 17.62 -12.85 -7.83
N PHE A 167 16.73 -12.91 -6.83
CA PHE A 167 16.15 -11.69 -6.28
C PHE A 167 17.21 -10.77 -5.67
N ARG A 168 18.17 -11.29 -4.90
CA ARG A 168 19.29 -10.50 -4.38
C ARG A 168 20.07 -9.82 -5.51
N ASP A 169 20.36 -10.54 -6.59
CA ASP A 169 21.05 -10.01 -7.76
C ASP A 169 20.29 -8.83 -8.39
N TYR A 170 18.97 -8.94 -8.59
CA TYR A 170 18.15 -7.86 -9.16
C TYR A 170 18.03 -6.63 -8.24
N GLU A 171 18.17 -6.83 -6.93
CA GLU A 171 18.16 -5.73 -5.95
C GLU A 171 19.55 -5.16 -5.65
N THR A 172 20.59 -5.76 -6.22
CA THR A 172 21.99 -5.35 -6.07
C THR A 172 22.53 -4.68 -7.34
N TYR A 173 22.25 -5.26 -8.51
CA TYR A 173 22.85 -4.88 -9.78
C TYR A 173 21.89 -4.14 -10.70
N ARG A 174 22.42 -3.22 -11.52
CA ARG A 174 21.61 -2.43 -12.45
C ARG A 174 20.94 -3.35 -13.48
N LEU A 175 19.63 -3.23 -13.61
CA LEU A 175 18.88 -3.83 -14.72
C LEU A 175 19.01 -2.95 -15.96
N ASP A 176 19.57 -3.49 -17.03
CA ASP A 176 19.52 -2.87 -18.35
C ASP A 176 18.12 -3.11 -18.94
N LEU A 177 17.34 -2.03 -19.02
CA LEU A 177 15.97 -2.08 -19.53
C LEU A 177 15.88 -2.45 -21.01
N ARG A 178 16.94 -2.29 -21.81
CA ARG A 178 16.93 -2.68 -23.22
C ARG A 178 17.16 -4.16 -23.36
N THR A 179 18.13 -4.73 -22.65
CA THR A 179 18.49 -6.15 -22.81
C THR A 179 17.80 -7.09 -21.81
N GLY A 180 17.21 -6.55 -20.74
CA GLY A 180 16.64 -7.33 -19.63
C GLY A 180 17.70 -8.04 -18.80
N ARG A 181 18.99 -7.72 -18.96
CA ARG A 181 20.11 -8.34 -18.24
C ARG A 181 20.61 -7.43 -17.12
N LEU A 182 21.26 -8.04 -16.13
CA LEU A 182 21.94 -7.32 -15.06
C LEU A 182 23.34 -6.88 -15.49
N LEU A 183 23.66 -5.60 -15.25
CA LEU A 183 24.99 -5.02 -15.37
C LEU A 183 25.66 -5.10 -14.00
N ARG A 184 26.48 -6.13 -13.80
CA ARG A 184 27.04 -6.50 -12.49
C ARG A 184 28.13 -5.55 -11.97
N ASP A 185 28.61 -4.66 -12.81
CA ASP A 185 29.58 -3.61 -12.47
C ASP A 185 28.91 -2.32 -11.97
N GLN A 186 27.58 -2.25 -11.95
CA GLN A 186 26.81 -1.06 -11.57
C GLN A 186 25.75 -1.40 -10.52
N PRO A 187 25.56 -0.53 -9.49
CA PRO A 187 24.52 -0.74 -8.49
C PRO A 187 23.12 -0.60 -9.11
N GLY A 188 22.15 -1.37 -8.63
CA GLY A 188 20.78 -1.31 -9.10
C GLY A 188 19.77 -1.58 -8.01
N GLY A 189 18.50 -1.62 -8.40
CA GLY A 189 17.37 -1.91 -7.53
C GLY A 189 17.42 -1.17 -6.20
N PHE A 190 17.13 -1.88 -5.11
CA PHE A 190 17.20 -1.37 -3.75
C PHE A 190 18.59 -0.79 -3.38
N THR A 191 19.68 -1.47 -3.76
CA THR A 191 21.05 -1.08 -3.42
C THR A 191 21.43 0.29 -3.99
N LEU A 192 21.01 0.59 -5.22
CA LEU A 192 21.21 1.92 -5.82
C LEU A 192 20.60 3.01 -4.94
N LEU A 193 19.35 2.84 -4.51
CA LEU A 193 18.68 3.84 -3.68
C LEU A 193 19.42 4.00 -2.35
N THR A 194 19.81 2.91 -1.70
CA THR A 194 20.60 2.96 -0.45
C THR A 194 21.89 3.78 -0.63
N GLN A 195 22.64 3.54 -1.71
CA GLN A 195 23.87 4.27 -1.97
C GLN A 195 23.64 5.74 -2.30
N ILE A 196 22.59 6.04 -3.06
CA ILE A 196 22.26 7.42 -3.42
C ILE A 196 21.80 8.19 -2.18
N PHE A 197 20.84 7.69 -1.41
CA PHE A 197 20.23 8.43 -0.30
C PHE A 197 20.96 8.27 1.04
N GLY A 198 21.94 7.36 1.13
CA GLY A 198 22.77 7.16 2.31
C GLY A 198 22.11 6.33 3.42
N HIS A 199 20.88 5.86 3.20
CA HIS A 199 20.15 4.96 4.08
C HIS A 199 19.26 4.02 3.26
N PRO A 200 18.94 2.83 3.77
CA PRO A 200 18.01 1.92 3.10
C PRO A 200 16.63 2.56 2.87
N PRO A 201 15.98 2.31 1.73
CA PRO A 201 14.55 2.56 1.58
C PRO A 201 13.74 1.89 2.71
N VAL A 202 12.77 2.60 3.26
CA VAL A 202 12.01 2.12 4.43
C VAL A 202 11.08 0.97 4.06
N VAL A 203 10.33 1.13 2.98
CA VAL A 203 9.38 0.13 2.49
C VAL A 203 9.89 -0.53 1.22
N ALA A 204 9.72 -1.84 1.11
CA ALA A 204 9.84 -2.55 -0.17
C ALA A 204 8.57 -3.37 -0.45
N SER A 205 8.00 -3.19 -1.65
CA SER A 205 6.74 -3.84 -2.04
C SER A 205 6.94 -5.21 -2.67
N VAL A 206 5.98 -6.12 -2.47
CA VAL A 206 5.94 -7.41 -3.17
C VAL A 206 4.89 -7.36 -4.29
N PRO A 207 5.27 -7.41 -5.57
CA PRO A 207 4.30 -7.30 -6.65
C PRO A 207 3.39 -8.52 -6.82
N SER A 208 3.87 -9.69 -6.41
CA SER A 208 3.17 -10.96 -6.59
C SER A 208 3.27 -11.79 -5.30
N PRO A 209 2.13 -12.20 -4.70
CA PRO A 209 2.13 -13.07 -3.53
C PRO A 209 2.93 -14.36 -3.74
N LYS A 210 3.02 -14.86 -4.99
CA LYS A 210 3.81 -16.04 -5.38
C LYS A 210 5.26 -15.98 -4.90
N TRP A 211 5.86 -14.79 -4.91
CA TRP A 211 7.29 -14.61 -4.64
C TRP A 211 7.58 -14.03 -3.26
N ARG A 212 6.54 -13.86 -2.42
CA ARG A 212 6.64 -13.20 -1.11
C ARG A 212 7.72 -13.81 -0.22
N ASP A 213 7.71 -15.14 -0.07
CA ASP A 213 8.62 -15.83 0.85
C ASP A 213 10.06 -15.86 0.34
N ALA A 214 10.28 -15.65 -0.96
CA ALA A 214 11.62 -15.56 -1.53
C ALA A 214 12.18 -14.13 -1.46
N ILE A 215 11.37 -13.11 -1.73
CA ILE A 215 11.86 -11.73 -1.88
C ILE A 215 11.87 -10.93 -0.57
N LEU A 216 10.93 -11.17 0.34
CA LEU A 216 10.87 -10.39 1.60
C LEU A 216 12.10 -10.58 2.49
N PRO A 217 12.62 -11.81 2.68
CA PRO A 217 13.87 -11.99 3.42
C PRO A 217 15.06 -11.25 2.79
N VAL A 218 15.08 -11.09 1.46
CA VAL A 218 16.13 -10.32 0.76
C VAL A 218 16.00 -8.84 1.12
N TYR A 219 14.79 -8.27 1.09
CA TYR A 219 14.60 -6.88 1.47
C TYR A 219 14.92 -6.60 2.94
N ALA A 220 14.55 -7.52 3.85
CA ALA A 220 14.89 -7.41 5.27
C ALA A 220 16.41 -7.38 5.47
N GLU A 221 17.16 -8.27 4.83
CA GLU A 221 18.63 -8.29 4.89
C GLU A 221 19.27 -7.04 4.28
N LEU A 222 18.67 -6.46 3.24
CA LEU A 222 19.14 -5.22 2.63
C LEU A 222 18.79 -3.97 3.48
N GLY A 223 17.99 -4.14 4.55
CA GLY A 223 17.69 -3.10 5.52
C GLY A 223 16.35 -2.41 5.36
N ALA A 224 15.43 -2.95 4.55
CA ALA A 224 14.03 -2.53 4.61
C ALA A 224 13.48 -2.81 6.01
N ARG A 225 12.56 -1.97 6.49
CA ARG A 225 11.92 -2.12 7.81
C ARG A 225 10.42 -2.41 7.71
N MET A 226 9.85 -2.15 6.54
CA MET A 226 8.43 -2.35 6.29
C MET A 226 8.20 -2.91 4.88
N THR A 227 7.07 -3.58 4.72
CA THR A 227 6.59 -4.15 3.47
C THR A 227 5.15 -3.77 3.18
N LEU A 228 4.75 -4.02 1.94
CA LEU A 228 3.41 -3.77 1.43
C LEU A 228 2.86 -5.07 0.84
N LEU A 229 1.82 -5.64 1.47
CA LEU A 229 1.13 -6.82 0.97
C LEU A 229 0.05 -6.47 -0.07
N TYR A 230 -0.62 -5.33 0.12
CA TYR A 230 -1.56 -4.75 -0.84
C TYR A 230 -1.56 -3.23 -0.77
N HIS A 231 -1.76 -2.54 -1.90
CA HIS A 231 -1.43 -1.11 -2.04
C HIS A 231 -2.44 -0.15 -1.45
N GLU A 232 -3.67 -0.61 -1.20
CA GLU A 232 -4.83 0.24 -0.82
C GLU A 232 -5.53 -0.20 0.48
N THR A 233 -5.18 -1.37 1.03
CA THR A 233 -5.63 -1.88 2.33
C THR A 233 -4.45 -2.52 3.05
N GLY A 234 -4.41 -2.35 4.35
CA GLY A 234 -3.32 -2.81 5.20
C GLY A 234 -3.73 -4.00 6.07
N THR A 235 -3.31 -3.91 7.32
CA THR A 235 -3.44 -4.89 8.40
C THR A 235 -4.83 -4.90 9.04
N ASP A 236 -5.02 -5.78 10.03
CA ASP A 236 -6.23 -5.80 10.85
C ASP A 236 -6.44 -4.46 11.57
N PRO A 237 -7.64 -3.85 11.48
CA PRO A 237 -7.98 -2.67 12.26
C PRO A 237 -7.80 -2.81 13.78
N ALA A 238 -8.02 -3.98 14.36
CA ALA A 238 -7.81 -4.21 15.79
C ALA A 238 -6.31 -4.33 16.14
N GLU A 239 -5.51 -4.88 15.24
CA GLU A 239 -4.08 -5.15 15.42
C GLU A 239 -3.27 -4.57 14.24
N PRO A 240 -3.02 -3.25 14.20
CA PRO A 240 -2.45 -2.60 13.02
C PRO A 240 -0.97 -2.92 12.78
N PHE A 241 -0.23 -3.34 13.81
CA PHE A 241 1.20 -3.61 13.68
C PHE A 241 1.45 -5.11 13.53
N GLN A 242 1.37 -5.58 12.29
CA GLN A 242 1.64 -6.98 11.94
C GLN A 242 3.00 -7.11 11.26
N TRP A 243 3.69 -8.22 11.49
CA TRP A 243 5.03 -8.45 10.97
C TRP A 243 5.08 -9.68 10.07
N VAL A 244 5.83 -9.58 8.97
CA VAL A 244 6.07 -10.70 8.04
C VAL A 244 7.54 -10.70 7.66
N HIS A 245 8.24 -11.81 7.92
CA HIS A 245 9.68 -11.94 7.65
C HIS A 245 10.52 -10.81 8.28
N GLY A 246 10.17 -10.38 9.50
CA GLY A 246 10.85 -9.28 10.21
C GLY A 246 10.55 -7.88 9.68
N LEU A 247 9.67 -7.75 8.68
CA LEU A 247 9.23 -6.47 8.13
C LEU A 247 7.85 -6.13 8.67
N LEU A 248 7.66 -4.91 9.14
CA LEU A 248 6.33 -4.40 9.48
C LEU A 248 5.47 -4.45 8.21
N VAL A 249 4.20 -4.81 8.30
CA VAL A 249 3.25 -4.65 7.19
C VAL A 249 2.64 -3.27 7.31
N ARG A 250 2.70 -2.46 6.25
CA ARG A 250 2.17 -1.09 6.29
C ARG A 250 0.68 -1.09 6.69
N PRO A 251 0.32 -0.51 7.85
CA PRO A 251 -1.07 -0.38 8.24
C PRO A 251 -1.79 0.60 7.30
N SER A 252 -3.05 0.30 6.98
CA SER A 252 -3.91 1.16 6.19
C SER A 252 -5.34 0.68 6.34
N ASP A 253 -6.10 1.36 7.18
CA ASP A 253 -7.50 1.04 7.46
C ASP A 253 -8.41 1.40 6.28
N PHE A 254 -8.10 2.51 5.60
CA PHE A 254 -8.72 2.88 4.34
C PHE A 254 -7.76 3.74 3.50
N SER A 255 -8.12 3.95 2.22
CA SER A 255 -7.32 4.77 1.32
C SER A 255 -8.13 5.80 0.54
N ILE A 256 -7.49 6.94 0.26
CA ILE A 256 -8.02 8.02 -0.58
C ILE A 256 -7.38 7.91 -1.95
N THR A 257 -7.84 6.90 -2.71
CA THR A 257 -7.22 6.52 -4.00
C THR A 257 -8.28 6.36 -5.09
N ARG A 258 -9.24 5.47 -4.85
CA ARG A 258 -10.39 5.19 -5.73
C ARG A 258 -11.57 4.74 -4.90
N TRP A 259 -12.77 5.00 -5.40
CA TRP A 259 -14.01 4.53 -4.79
C TRP A 259 -15.12 4.44 -5.83
N ARG A 260 -16.20 3.76 -5.44
CA ARG A 260 -17.44 3.69 -6.22
C ARG A 260 -18.33 4.88 -5.86
N ALA A 261 -18.72 5.66 -6.86
CA ALA A 261 -19.69 6.75 -6.72
C ALA A 261 -21.08 6.31 -7.24
N PRO A 262 -22.17 7.00 -6.87
CA PRO A 262 -23.50 6.75 -7.45
C PRO A 262 -23.48 6.75 -8.99
N GLY A 263 -24.13 5.75 -9.59
CA GLY A 263 -24.17 5.61 -11.06
C GLY A 263 -22.93 4.96 -11.68
N THR A 264 -21.97 4.49 -10.88
CA THR A 264 -20.78 3.77 -11.39
C THR A 264 -20.82 2.27 -11.03
N GLN A 265 -20.35 1.42 -11.94
CA GLN A 265 -20.30 -0.04 -11.72
C GLN A 265 -18.99 -0.51 -11.08
N LYS A 266 -17.94 0.32 -11.10
CA LYS A 266 -16.60 -0.02 -10.63
C LYS A 266 -16.00 1.17 -9.88
N GLU A 267 -14.99 0.89 -9.06
CA GLU A 267 -14.18 1.95 -8.46
C GLU A 267 -13.39 2.70 -9.53
N LEU A 268 -13.32 4.01 -9.37
CA LEU A 268 -12.59 4.91 -10.27
C LEU A 268 -11.64 5.77 -9.45
N PHE A 269 -10.46 6.05 -10.01
CA PHE A 269 -9.48 6.93 -9.39
C PHE A 269 -9.95 8.37 -9.41
N TRP A 270 -9.87 9.07 -8.29
CA TRP A 270 -10.42 10.40 -8.14
C TRP A 270 -9.80 11.42 -9.13
N TRP A 271 -8.49 11.33 -9.37
CA TRP A 271 -7.77 12.19 -10.32
C TRP A 271 -8.18 11.99 -11.79
N ASN A 272 -8.83 10.88 -12.13
CA ASN A 272 -9.40 10.67 -13.46
C ASN A 272 -10.82 11.24 -13.59
N MET A 273 -11.47 11.53 -12.46
CA MET A 273 -12.87 11.93 -12.44
C MET A 273 -13.08 13.40 -12.07
N ILE A 274 -12.13 14.01 -11.35
CA ILE A 274 -12.28 15.33 -10.73
C ILE A 274 -12.64 16.46 -11.71
N SER A 275 -12.17 16.40 -12.95
CA SER A 275 -12.45 17.38 -14.01
C SER A 275 -13.66 17.01 -14.88
N GLY A 276 -14.29 15.85 -14.67
CA GLY A 276 -15.36 15.31 -15.50
C GLY A 276 -16.77 15.45 -14.91
N PRO A 277 -17.80 14.93 -15.59
CA PRO A 277 -19.20 15.00 -15.14
C PRO A 277 -19.48 14.37 -13.77
N LEU A 278 -18.62 13.44 -13.34
CA LEU A 278 -18.69 12.79 -12.04
C LEU A 278 -17.83 13.47 -10.98
N GLY A 279 -17.09 14.54 -11.30
CA GLY A 279 -16.08 15.14 -10.42
C GLY A 279 -16.60 15.54 -9.05
N LYS A 280 -17.87 15.96 -8.96
CA LYS A 280 -18.55 16.27 -7.68
C LYS A 280 -18.66 15.10 -6.70
N PHE A 281 -18.42 13.87 -7.14
CA PHE A 281 -18.41 12.67 -6.28
C PHE A 281 -16.99 12.17 -5.98
N TYR A 282 -15.98 12.85 -6.53
CA TYR A 282 -14.58 12.43 -6.52
C TYR A 282 -13.67 13.51 -5.91
N ASP A 283 -14.19 14.27 -4.94
CA ASP A 283 -13.38 15.13 -4.08
C ASP A 283 -12.69 14.28 -3.00
N PRO A 284 -11.34 14.24 -2.96
CA PRO A 284 -10.62 13.42 -1.99
C PRO A 284 -10.72 13.93 -0.55
N LEU A 285 -10.96 15.22 -0.32
CA LEU A 285 -11.14 15.78 1.01
C LEU A 285 -12.53 15.45 1.57
N GLU A 286 -13.57 15.56 0.75
CA GLU A 286 -14.90 15.10 1.16
C GLU A 286 -14.88 13.59 1.47
N ARG A 287 -14.21 12.80 0.64
CA ARG A 287 -14.02 11.36 0.88
C ARG A 287 -13.31 11.08 2.20
N LEU A 288 -12.27 11.85 2.54
CA LEU A 288 -11.58 11.73 3.82
C LEU A 288 -12.52 12.00 5.00
N HIS A 289 -13.34 13.06 4.93
CA HIS A 289 -14.31 13.37 5.97
C HIS A 289 -15.36 12.26 6.15
N GLU A 290 -15.87 11.72 5.05
CA GLU A 290 -16.82 10.61 5.10
C GLU A 290 -16.23 9.39 5.79
N GLU A 291 -15.03 8.96 5.40
CA GLU A 291 -14.41 7.76 5.96
C GLU A 291 -14.01 7.96 7.44
N LEU A 292 -13.50 9.13 7.81
CA LEU A 292 -13.27 9.49 9.21
C LEU A 292 -14.56 9.46 10.04
N SER A 293 -15.69 9.94 9.48
CA SER A 293 -16.97 9.94 10.21
C SER A 293 -17.54 8.53 10.44
N ARG A 294 -17.17 7.57 9.59
CA ARG A 294 -17.58 6.16 9.67
C ARG A 294 -16.67 5.32 10.55
N TRP A 295 -15.50 5.84 10.91
CA TRP A 295 -14.52 5.14 11.71
C TRP A 295 -15.04 4.90 13.13
N ASN A 296 -15.07 3.64 13.57
CA ASN A 296 -15.68 3.22 14.83
C ASN A 296 -14.79 2.31 15.70
N TYR A 297 -13.52 2.13 15.33
CA TYR A 297 -12.55 1.42 16.16
C TYR A 297 -12.03 2.32 17.29
N PRO A 298 -11.58 1.76 18.43
CA PRO A 298 -11.19 2.52 19.62
C PRO A 298 -9.87 3.30 19.48
N ARG A 299 -9.19 3.20 18.34
CA ARG A 299 -7.94 3.93 18.02
C ARG A 299 -8.12 4.84 16.82
N PRO A 300 -7.27 5.86 16.60
CA PRO A 300 -7.25 6.60 15.35
C PRO A 300 -6.93 5.69 14.14
N PRO A 301 -7.50 5.94 12.95
CA PRO A 301 -7.20 5.15 11.76
C PRO A 301 -5.83 5.49 11.17
N PHE A 302 -5.19 4.51 10.51
CA PHE A 302 -4.10 4.69 9.56
C PHE A 302 -4.69 4.86 8.15
N ILE A 303 -4.39 5.99 7.52
CA ILE A 303 -5.01 6.44 6.27
C ILE A 303 -3.92 6.54 5.20
N THR A 304 -4.13 5.89 4.06
CA THR A 304 -3.20 6.00 2.92
C THR A 304 -3.79 6.91 1.83
N VAL A 305 -3.08 7.96 1.45
CA VAL A 305 -3.35 8.71 0.22
C VAL A 305 -2.33 8.27 -0.82
N LEU A 306 -2.76 7.51 -1.83
CA LEU A 306 -1.85 6.98 -2.85
C LEU A 306 -2.11 7.66 -4.20
N ILE A 307 -1.05 8.15 -4.83
CA ILE A 307 -1.08 8.62 -6.22
C ILE A 307 0.25 8.24 -6.90
N HIS A 308 0.22 8.09 -8.21
CA HIS A 308 1.46 8.01 -9.01
C HIS A 308 1.79 9.42 -9.48
N GLU A 309 3.06 9.80 -9.47
CA GLU A 309 3.52 11.12 -9.93
C GLU A 309 3.01 11.42 -11.35
N ASN A 310 3.00 10.42 -12.21
CA ASN A 310 2.57 10.60 -13.59
C ASN A 310 1.08 10.88 -13.74
N ASN A 311 0.25 10.55 -12.74
CA ASN A 311 -1.17 10.86 -12.77
C ASN A 311 -1.47 12.36 -12.66
N PHE A 312 -0.51 13.18 -12.20
CA PHE A 312 -0.67 14.63 -12.17
C PHE A 312 -0.64 15.26 -13.57
N TYR A 313 0.03 14.64 -14.55
CA TYR A 313 0.24 15.22 -15.89
C TYR A 313 -0.15 14.28 -17.05
N ARG A 314 -0.32 12.98 -16.81
CA ARG A 314 -0.84 12.00 -17.77
C ARG A 314 -2.18 11.42 -17.33
N LYS A 315 -2.96 10.97 -18.31
CA LYS A 315 -4.17 10.16 -18.14
C LYS A 315 -4.18 8.96 -19.10
N GLY A 316 -5.01 7.97 -18.78
CA GLY A 316 -5.09 6.74 -19.55
C GLY A 316 -4.13 5.67 -19.01
N TYR A 317 -3.30 5.10 -19.88
CA TYR A 317 -2.39 4.02 -19.52
C TYR A 317 -1.11 4.53 -18.86
N THR A 318 -0.30 3.62 -18.32
CA THR A 318 1.03 3.98 -17.78
C THR A 318 2.03 4.15 -18.93
N PRO A 319 2.90 5.19 -18.92
CA PRO A 319 3.78 5.52 -20.05
C PRO A 319 4.68 4.39 -20.56
N TRP A 320 5.33 3.65 -19.66
CA TRP A 320 6.19 2.53 -20.05
C TRP A 320 5.44 1.25 -20.48
N LEU A 321 4.10 1.25 -20.50
CA LEU A 321 3.31 0.04 -20.77
C LEU A 321 3.67 -0.62 -22.11
N SER A 322 3.78 0.17 -23.18
CA SER A 322 4.06 -0.33 -24.54
C SER A 322 5.45 -0.95 -24.67
N ILE A 323 6.40 -0.51 -23.84
CA ILE A 323 7.78 -1.02 -23.78
C ILE A 323 7.78 -2.49 -23.36
N PHE A 324 6.99 -2.83 -22.33
CA PHE A 324 7.06 -4.13 -21.67
C PHE A 324 5.90 -5.07 -21.98
N TYR A 325 4.79 -4.60 -22.54
CA TYR A 325 3.62 -5.42 -22.84
C TYR A 325 3.14 -5.24 -24.28
N ARG A 326 2.58 -6.31 -24.84
CA ARG A 326 1.91 -6.27 -26.15
C ARG A 326 0.48 -5.77 -26.06
N ASP A 327 -0.13 -5.87 -24.88
CA ASP A 327 -1.52 -5.52 -24.63
C ASP A 327 -1.67 -4.56 -23.45
N ILE A 328 -2.73 -3.75 -23.51
CA ILE A 328 -3.07 -2.77 -22.47
C ILE A 328 -3.50 -3.38 -21.13
N LYS A 329 -3.87 -4.67 -21.10
CA LYS A 329 -4.30 -5.37 -19.87
C LYS A 329 -3.11 -6.02 -19.16
N ARG A 330 -1.87 -5.81 -19.62
CA ARG A 330 -0.63 -6.34 -19.03
C ARG A 330 -0.60 -7.86 -18.94
N ARG A 331 -1.20 -8.57 -19.91
CA ARG A 331 -1.32 -10.03 -19.90
C ARG A 331 -0.21 -10.72 -20.69
N ILE A 332 0.30 -10.05 -21.71
CA ILE A 332 1.25 -10.59 -22.66
C ILE A 332 2.54 -9.77 -22.55
N PRO A 333 3.48 -10.18 -21.67
CA PRO A 333 4.78 -9.52 -21.56
C PRO A 333 5.55 -9.65 -22.87
N ARG A 334 6.39 -8.65 -23.15
CA ARG A 334 7.39 -8.70 -24.21
C ARG A 334 8.65 -9.37 -23.69
N GLU A 335 9.39 -9.97 -24.62
CA GLU A 335 10.73 -10.50 -24.37
C GLU A 335 11.76 -9.44 -24.82
N PRO A 336 12.92 -9.33 -24.16
CA PRO A 336 13.99 -8.46 -24.61
C PRO A 336 14.54 -8.88 -26.00
N PRO A 337 15.15 -7.97 -26.78
CA PRO A 337 15.41 -6.59 -26.42
C PRO A 337 14.15 -5.72 -26.43
N TYR A 338 13.97 -4.91 -25.38
CA TYR A 338 12.86 -3.98 -25.25
C TYR A 338 13.10 -2.72 -26.05
N ASP A 339 12.05 -2.25 -26.71
CA ASP A 339 12.04 -0.97 -27.42
C ASP A 339 11.73 0.16 -26.43
N LEU A 340 12.78 0.81 -25.92
CA LEU A 340 12.64 1.94 -24.99
C LEU A 340 12.05 3.18 -25.66
N ASP A 341 12.01 3.21 -26.99
CA ASP A 341 11.42 4.27 -27.80
C ASP A 341 9.97 3.94 -28.20
N ALA A 342 9.40 2.85 -27.64
CA ALA A 342 8.02 2.46 -27.91
C ALA A 342 7.04 3.59 -27.53
N PRO A 343 5.98 3.81 -28.32
CA PRO A 343 5.05 4.92 -28.08
C PRO A 343 4.43 4.89 -26.68
N ASP A 344 4.48 6.01 -25.98
CA ASP A 344 3.74 6.24 -24.74
C ASP A 344 2.22 6.11 -25.04
N PRO A 345 1.52 5.11 -24.47
CA PRO A 345 0.10 4.89 -24.73
C PRO A 345 -0.81 5.79 -23.88
N SER A 346 -0.25 6.61 -22.99
CA SER A 346 -0.99 7.60 -22.21
C SER A 346 -1.26 8.86 -23.03
N SER A 347 -1.96 9.82 -22.43
CA SER A 347 -2.17 11.14 -23.03
C SER A 347 -1.89 12.23 -22.01
N PRO A 348 -1.34 13.38 -22.43
CA PRO A 348 -1.18 14.53 -21.54
C PRO A 348 -2.55 15.02 -21.05
N ARG A 349 -2.58 15.48 -19.80
CA ARG A 349 -3.72 16.20 -19.24
C ARG A 349 -3.73 17.65 -19.70
N SER A 350 -4.92 18.23 -19.85
CA SER A 350 -5.02 19.68 -20.09
C SER A 350 -4.51 20.46 -18.87
N PRO A 351 -4.07 21.71 -19.04
CA PRO A 351 -3.67 22.57 -17.91
C PRO A 351 -4.74 22.65 -16.81
N GLU A 352 -6.01 22.73 -17.18
CA GLU A 352 -7.15 22.81 -16.26
C GLU A 352 -7.32 21.52 -15.46
N GLU A 353 -7.16 20.36 -16.11
CA GLU A 353 -7.19 19.05 -15.44
C GLU A 353 -6.04 18.92 -14.44
N ARG A 354 -4.82 19.35 -14.82
CA ARG A 354 -3.64 19.34 -13.96
C ARG A 354 -3.87 20.20 -12.71
N GLU A 355 -4.33 21.43 -12.89
CA GLU A 355 -4.58 22.34 -11.76
C GLU A 355 -5.76 21.91 -10.89
N ALA A 356 -6.76 21.21 -11.42
CA ALA A 356 -7.80 20.59 -10.60
C ALA A 356 -7.23 19.51 -9.67
N ILE A 357 -6.36 18.64 -10.18
CA ILE A 357 -5.70 17.59 -9.38
C ILE A 357 -4.81 18.22 -8.32
N TRP A 358 -3.99 19.22 -8.70
CA TRP A 358 -3.11 19.90 -7.75
C TRP A 358 -3.87 20.61 -6.63
N ARG A 359 -4.95 21.33 -6.95
CA ARG A 359 -5.76 22.00 -5.94
C ARG A 359 -6.38 21.01 -4.95
N ALA A 360 -6.94 19.91 -5.44
CA ALA A 360 -7.52 18.89 -4.58
C ALA A 360 -6.47 18.16 -3.72
N TYR A 361 -5.32 17.83 -4.30
CA TYR A 361 -4.24 17.20 -3.55
C TYR A 361 -3.67 18.14 -2.48
N GLU A 362 -3.42 19.39 -2.82
CA GLU A 362 -2.91 20.38 -1.87
C GLU A 362 -3.93 20.68 -0.77
N ALA A 363 -5.22 20.81 -1.08
CA ALA A 363 -6.26 20.98 -0.08
C ALA A 363 -6.32 19.81 0.92
N LEU A 364 -6.12 18.58 0.44
CA LEU A 364 -6.03 17.40 1.29
C LEU A 364 -4.79 17.44 2.21
N VAL A 365 -3.63 17.83 1.69
CA VAL A 365 -2.39 18.00 2.49
C VAL A 365 -2.57 19.09 3.54
N ALA A 366 -3.12 20.25 3.16
CA ALA A 366 -3.36 21.37 4.06
C ALA A 366 -4.28 20.96 5.22
N TYR A 367 -5.42 20.35 4.91
CA TYR A 367 -6.35 19.87 5.92
C TYR A 367 -5.70 18.84 6.86
N ALA A 368 -4.96 17.87 6.30
CA ALA A 368 -4.28 16.84 7.07
C ALA A 368 -3.22 17.41 8.01
N ALA A 369 -2.44 18.39 7.57
CA ALA A 369 -1.44 19.06 8.40
C ALA A 369 -2.06 19.79 9.60
N GLU A 370 -3.26 20.35 9.44
CA GLU A 370 -3.95 21.09 10.50
C GLU A 370 -4.75 20.18 11.46
N ASN A 371 -5.29 19.05 10.97
CA ASN A 371 -6.34 18.30 11.67
C ASN A 371 -5.98 16.84 11.99
N LEU A 372 -4.91 16.31 11.41
CA LEU A 372 -4.47 14.92 11.54
C LEU A 372 -2.98 14.87 11.88
N CYS A 373 -2.49 13.67 12.16
CA CYS A 373 -1.06 13.43 12.29
C CYS A 373 -0.53 12.89 10.96
N VAL A 374 0.15 13.75 10.21
CA VAL A 374 0.80 13.34 8.96
C VAL A 374 2.04 12.53 9.31
N VAL A 375 2.05 11.26 8.93
CA VAL A 375 3.11 10.30 9.23
C VAL A 375 3.63 9.67 7.96
N THR A 376 4.94 9.46 7.89
CA THR A 376 5.59 8.66 6.85
C THR A 376 5.71 7.21 7.28
N SER A 377 6.11 6.34 6.36
CA SER A 377 6.47 4.95 6.70
C SER A 377 7.52 4.85 7.81
N GLU A 378 8.45 5.80 7.87
CA GLU A 378 9.47 5.81 8.91
C GLU A 378 8.87 6.11 10.29
N ASP A 379 7.93 7.04 10.37
CA ASP A 379 7.22 7.36 11.61
C ASP A 379 6.43 6.15 12.10
N ILE A 380 5.74 5.45 11.18
CA ILE A 380 4.95 4.27 11.51
C ILE A 380 5.82 3.14 12.06
N VAL A 381 7.00 2.90 11.48
CA VAL A 381 7.95 1.91 12.01
C VAL A 381 8.32 2.25 13.45
N ARG A 382 8.68 3.51 13.74
CA ARG A 382 8.99 3.95 15.11
C ARG A 382 7.81 3.77 16.07
N MET A 383 6.58 4.04 15.61
CA MET A 383 5.38 3.81 16.40
C MET A 383 5.20 2.33 16.76
N ALA A 384 5.41 1.43 15.80
CA ALA A 384 5.30 -0.01 16.00
C ALA A 384 6.38 -0.55 16.97
N GLU A 385 7.62 -0.08 16.82
CA GLU A 385 8.74 -0.42 17.72
C GLU A 385 8.46 0.06 19.16
N ALA A 386 7.96 1.30 19.31
CA ALA A 386 7.61 1.85 20.61
C ALA A 386 6.43 1.14 21.30
N ALA A 387 5.53 0.53 20.52
CA ALA A 387 4.41 -0.24 21.03
C ALA A 387 4.80 -1.64 21.56
N GLY A 388 6.10 -1.98 21.59
CA GLY A 388 6.60 -3.27 22.08
C GLY A 388 6.68 -4.35 21.01
N GLY A 389 6.52 -3.99 19.73
CA GLY A 389 6.73 -4.89 18.60
C GLY A 389 8.22 -5.07 18.30
N SER A 390 8.96 -5.75 19.15
CA SER A 390 10.23 -6.38 18.74
C SER A 390 9.89 -7.77 18.20
N GLY A 391 9.87 -7.89 16.87
CA GLY A 391 9.79 -9.18 16.18
C GLY A 391 11.02 -10.06 16.40
#